data_AF-A0A4W5RCK1-F1
#
_entry.id   AF-A0A4W5RCK1-F1
#
_cell.length_a   1.000
_cell.length_b   1.000
_cell.length_c   1.000
_cell.angle_alpha   90.00
_cell.angle_beta   90.00
_cell.angle_gamma   90.00
#
_symmetry.space_group_name_H-M   'P 1'
#
loop_
_entity.id
_entity.type
_entity.pdbx_description
1 polymer ?
#
loop_
_entity_poly.entity_id
_entity_poly.type
_entity_poly.pdbx_seq_one_letter_code
_entity_poly.pdbx_strand_id
1 'polypeptide(L)'
;MDPLGARSQFVEVQTLSTWERQPDPEGEETEKEDTDSLVSQEAFPSPFPYREDINRKIVLYNGDVALLNCTAIVNTSNETLTDKNPISESILLHAGPELRDELLKLNGCRTGEAKMTKGFNLAARFIIHTVGPKYKAKYRTAAESSLYSCYRNVMQLAKEQAMASVAFCVVSTTKRGYALEDATHIAFRTVRRFLENHGKSIEMVVFAVTDMEEPTYRKLLPLYYPRSEEEERASLPLIPADIGNSEGEPVVPERQIRISEKPGSLEDDCEEETLDSDLGQVGNHAFARMEGDVDKQRKLILQGQLSDATIHKQHQRNYNRWLCRARAEDLSDIAALKALYQTGVDMCGRTVMVLVGRNIPVTLIDMEKALLYFIHVMDHITVKEYAMVYFHTLTGEHNHLDSEFLKKLYEIVDAKFKKNLRAFYFVHPSFRSKVSTWFFTRFSVSGMKEKVHHVETLQQLFTCILPEQIDIPPFVLEYDARVNGAYRPTHSSGL
;
A
#
# COMPACT_ATOMS: atom_id res chain seq x y z
N MET A 1 20.74 18.57 38.30
CA MET A 1 20.76 20.03 38.55
C MET A 1 21.55 20.66 37.42
N ASP A 2 20.86 21.39 36.56
CA ASP A 2 21.46 22.19 35.48
C ASP A 2 22.30 23.31 36.12
N PRO A 3 23.53 23.61 35.67
CA PRO A 3 24.44 24.56 36.34
C PRO A 3 23.99 26.03 36.29
N LEU A 4 22.82 26.33 35.70
CA LEU A 4 22.29 27.69 35.54
C LEU A 4 21.02 27.98 36.36
N GLY A 5 20.53 27.05 37.18
CA GLY A 5 19.42 27.34 38.12
C GLY A 5 18.08 27.73 37.47
N ALA A 6 17.90 27.51 36.16
CA ALA A 6 16.61 27.64 35.52
C ALA A 6 15.69 26.51 36.01
N ARG A 7 14.61 26.85 36.72
CA ARG A 7 13.53 25.89 36.97
C ARG A 7 12.97 25.50 35.61
N SER A 8 13.21 24.26 35.20
CA SER A 8 12.61 23.69 33.99
C SER A 8 11.08 23.79 34.12
N GLN A 9 10.47 24.59 33.24
CA GLN A 9 9.01 24.77 33.17
C GLN A 9 8.40 23.49 32.60
N PHE A 10 8.25 22.45 33.42
CA PHE A 10 7.51 21.25 33.07
C PHE A 10 6.34 21.04 34.03
N VAL A 11 5.31 20.36 33.55
CA VAL A 11 4.11 20.03 34.31
C VAL A 11 4.24 18.59 34.79
N GLU A 12 4.18 18.41 36.11
CA GLU A 12 4.17 17.09 36.72
C GLU A 12 2.80 16.43 36.54
N VAL A 13 2.78 15.34 35.80
CA VAL A 13 1.58 14.57 35.46
C VAL A 13 0.86 14.05 36.72
N GLN A 14 1.58 13.82 37.82
CA GLN A 14 1.02 13.42 39.12
C GLN A 14 0.22 14.54 39.82
N THR A 15 0.47 15.81 39.46
CA THR A 15 -0.24 16.97 40.02
C THR A 15 -1.56 17.25 39.31
N LEU A 16 -1.78 16.63 38.15
CA LEU A 16 -3.00 16.81 37.37
C LEU A 16 -4.17 16.04 38.01
N SER A 17 -5.35 16.65 37.97
CA SER A 17 -6.58 16.00 38.43
C SER A 17 -7.00 14.90 37.46
N THR A 18 -7.16 13.69 38.00
CA THR A 18 -7.75 12.57 37.26
C THR A 18 -9.21 12.84 36.95
N TRP A 19 -9.72 12.24 35.89
CA TRP A 19 -11.10 12.41 35.43
C TRP A 19 -12.13 12.13 36.55
N GLU A 20 -11.88 11.11 37.37
CA GLU A 20 -12.70 10.78 38.56
C GLU A 20 -12.85 11.97 39.54
N ARG A 21 -11.84 12.86 39.63
CA ARG A 21 -11.79 13.95 40.60
C ARG A 21 -12.14 15.32 40.00
N GLN A 22 -12.40 15.38 38.69
CA GLN A 22 -12.77 16.64 38.05
C GLN A 22 -14.25 16.95 38.30
N PRO A 23 -14.59 18.19 38.71
CA PRO A 23 -15.95 18.57 39.04
C PRO A 23 -16.85 18.57 37.81
N ASP A 24 -18.11 18.21 38.03
CA ASP A 24 -19.16 18.33 37.04
C ASP A 24 -19.34 19.78 36.54
N PRO A 25 -19.60 19.98 35.24
CA PRO A 25 -19.89 21.30 34.70
C PRO A 25 -21.21 21.88 35.20
N GLU A 26 -22.14 21.05 35.69
CA GLU A 26 -23.49 21.45 36.08
C GLU A 26 -23.72 21.16 37.57
N GLY A 27 -23.30 22.11 38.40
CA GLY A 27 -23.91 22.35 39.70
C GLY A 27 -25.19 23.19 39.57
N GLU A 28 -26.02 22.91 38.57
CA GLU A 28 -27.41 23.38 38.53
C GLU A 28 -28.31 22.19 38.80
N GLU A 29 -28.98 22.25 39.95
CA GLU A 29 -30.09 21.39 40.32
C GLU A 29 -31.13 21.42 39.19
N THR A 30 -31.05 20.49 38.25
CA THR A 30 -32.17 20.23 37.35
C THR A 30 -33.22 19.54 38.21
N GLU A 31 -34.31 20.27 38.47
CA GLU A 31 -35.45 19.81 39.24
C GLU A 31 -35.87 18.40 38.80
N LYS A 32 -35.97 17.52 39.79
CA LYS A 32 -36.39 16.13 39.66
C LYS A 32 -37.81 16.09 39.11
N GLU A 33 -37.98 15.69 37.86
CA GLU A 33 -39.25 15.12 37.41
C GLU A 33 -39.20 13.60 37.59
N ASP A 34 -39.79 13.17 38.71
CA ASP A 34 -40.17 11.78 38.97
C ASP A 34 -41.08 11.29 37.83
N THR A 35 -40.51 10.60 36.86
CA THR A 35 -41.26 9.73 35.95
C THR A 35 -40.92 8.28 36.27
N ASP A 36 -41.50 7.84 37.37
CA ASP A 36 -41.59 6.44 37.76
C ASP A 36 -42.48 5.72 36.72
N SER A 37 -41.85 5.15 35.68
CA SER A 37 -42.51 4.31 34.70
C SER A 37 -41.62 3.16 34.25
N LEU A 38 -41.68 2.09 35.06
CA LEU A 38 -41.84 0.70 34.63
C LEU A 38 -41.24 0.37 33.25
N VAL A 39 -39.93 0.13 33.21
CA VAL A 39 -39.37 -0.77 32.22
C VAL A 39 -38.46 -1.79 32.90
N SER A 40 -39.01 -2.97 33.11
CA SER A 40 -38.26 -4.21 33.27
C SER A 40 -37.57 -4.52 31.94
N GLN A 41 -36.51 -3.76 31.62
CA GLN A 41 -35.70 -3.98 30.43
C GLN A 41 -34.63 -4.99 30.82
N GLU A 42 -34.61 -6.13 30.11
CA GLU A 42 -33.55 -7.12 30.16
C GLU A 42 -32.19 -6.42 30.19
N ALA A 43 -31.35 -6.78 31.16
CA ALA A 43 -30.09 -6.11 31.45
C ALA A 43 -29.09 -6.27 30.31
N PHE A 44 -29.24 -5.49 29.24
CA PHE A 44 -28.17 -5.30 28.27
C PHE A 44 -27.06 -4.51 28.97
N PRO A 45 -25.86 -5.08 29.12
CA PRO A 45 -24.76 -4.37 29.76
C PRO A 45 -24.42 -3.13 28.92
N SER A 46 -24.23 -1.99 29.59
CA SER A 46 -23.74 -0.77 28.93
C SER A 46 -22.50 -1.09 28.10
N PRO A 47 -22.36 -0.56 26.88
CA PRO A 47 -21.17 -0.80 26.06
C PRO A 47 -19.89 -0.29 26.73
N PHE A 48 -20.01 0.70 27.63
CA PHE A 48 -18.93 1.27 28.44
C PHE A 48 -19.38 1.40 29.90
N PRO A 49 -19.23 0.34 30.73
CA PRO A 49 -19.69 0.37 32.11
C PRO A 49 -18.78 1.26 32.99
N TYR A 50 -19.31 1.73 34.11
CA TYR A 50 -18.54 2.43 35.15
C TYR A 50 -17.36 1.58 35.61
N ARG A 51 -16.16 2.18 35.57
CA ARG A 51 -14.91 1.54 35.97
C ARG A 51 -13.97 2.54 36.62
N GLU A 52 -13.94 2.49 37.95
CA GLU A 52 -13.06 3.30 38.80
C GLU A 52 -11.58 3.15 38.42
N ASP A 53 -11.15 1.93 38.11
CA ASP A 53 -9.76 1.61 37.79
C ASP A 53 -9.26 2.21 36.46
N ILE A 54 -10.17 2.46 35.51
CA ILE A 54 -9.87 3.16 34.25
C ILE A 54 -9.94 4.66 34.48
N ASN A 55 -10.98 5.15 35.16
CA ASN A 55 -11.21 6.59 35.35
C ASN A 55 -10.06 7.27 36.11
N ARG A 56 -9.42 6.56 37.04
CA ARG A 56 -8.20 7.00 37.75
C ARG A 56 -7.00 7.24 36.86
N LYS A 57 -6.98 6.66 35.66
CA LYS A 57 -5.86 6.73 34.71
C LYS A 57 -6.06 7.85 33.70
N ILE A 58 -7.28 8.30 33.48
CA ILE A 58 -7.58 9.32 32.49
C ILE A 58 -7.39 10.71 33.10
N VAL A 59 -6.73 11.60 32.37
CA VAL A 59 -6.59 13.02 32.71
C VAL A 59 -6.95 13.84 31.48
N LEU A 60 -7.84 14.82 31.64
CA LEU A 60 -8.05 15.87 30.65
C LEU A 60 -7.20 17.08 31.07
N TYR A 61 -6.28 17.49 30.19
CA TYR A 61 -5.36 18.59 30.44
C TYR A 61 -5.52 19.65 29.34
N ASN A 62 -5.89 20.87 29.73
CA ASN A 62 -5.87 22.01 28.83
C ASN A 62 -4.48 22.68 28.90
N GLY A 63 -3.71 22.57 27.83
CA GLY A 63 -2.37 23.12 27.75
C GLY A 63 -1.47 22.40 26.75
N ASP A 64 -0.20 22.82 26.72
CA ASP A 64 0.77 22.30 25.77
C ASP A 64 1.29 20.91 26.17
N VAL A 65 1.13 19.94 25.27
CA VAL A 65 1.59 18.56 25.44
C VAL A 65 3.12 18.48 25.62
N ALA A 66 3.89 19.40 25.06
CA ALA A 66 5.35 19.39 25.12
C ALA A 66 5.91 19.62 26.54
N LEU A 67 5.11 20.21 27.43
CA LEU A 67 5.51 20.53 28.80
C LEU A 67 5.28 19.37 29.78
N LEU A 68 4.55 18.33 29.37
CA LEU A 68 4.18 17.21 30.26
C LEU A 68 5.35 16.25 30.48
N ASN A 69 5.62 15.90 31.74
CA ASN A 69 6.66 14.92 32.11
C ASN A 69 6.21 13.45 31.98
N CYS A 70 5.40 13.13 30.96
CA CYS A 70 4.97 11.77 30.68
C CYS A 70 6.13 10.88 30.20
N THR A 71 5.97 9.56 30.26
CA THR A 71 6.97 8.65 29.68
C THR A 71 7.08 8.86 28.17
N ALA A 72 5.94 9.02 27.50
CA ALA A 72 5.89 9.48 26.12
C ALA A 72 4.85 10.57 25.90
N ILE A 73 5.17 11.50 25.00
CA ILE A 73 4.20 12.43 24.44
C ILE A 73 3.96 12.06 22.97
N VAL A 74 2.75 12.32 22.49
CA VAL A 74 2.36 12.02 21.11
C VAL A 74 2.49 13.27 20.26
N ASN A 75 3.17 13.15 19.13
CA ASN A 75 3.23 14.17 18.10
C ASN A 75 2.38 13.75 16.89
N THR A 76 1.52 14.64 16.41
CA THR A 76 0.82 14.48 15.13
C THR A 76 1.57 15.21 14.02
N SER A 77 1.91 14.51 12.94
CA SER A 77 2.67 15.08 11.82
C SER A 77 2.16 14.62 10.46
N ASN A 78 2.96 14.82 9.41
CA ASN A 78 2.74 14.36 8.05
C ASN A 78 3.64 13.17 7.69
N GLU A 79 3.45 12.65 6.49
CA GLU A 79 4.10 11.44 6.03
C GLU A 79 5.63 11.57 5.95
N THR A 80 6.13 12.79 5.82
CA THR A 80 7.56 13.13 5.80
C THR A 80 8.11 13.54 7.17
N LEU A 81 7.28 13.61 8.22
CA LEU A 81 7.63 14.10 9.56
C LEU A 81 8.17 15.55 9.57
N THR A 82 7.71 16.37 8.63
CA THR A 82 8.11 17.79 8.47
C THR A 82 6.90 18.73 8.52
N ASP A 83 5.78 18.28 9.10
CA ASP A 83 4.57 19.11 9.15
C ASP A 83 4.77 20.33 10.05
N LYS A 84 4.21 21.45 9.60
CA LYS A 84 4.13 22.69 10.38
C LYS A 84 2.73 22.77 10.96
N ASN A 85 2.63 22.43 12.24
CA ASN A 85 1.42 22.55 13.04
C ASN A 85 1.82 22.97 14.47
N PRO A 86 0.93 23.60 15.25
CA PRO A 86 1.28 24.17 16.56
C PRO A 86 1.90 23.15 17.52
N ILE A 87 1.40 21.91 17.50
CA ILE A 87 1.88 20.81 18.36
C ILE A 87 3.30 20.40 17.96
N SER A 88 3.54 20.11 16.68
CA SER A 88 4.85 19.75 16.14
C SER A 88 5.87 20.88 16.33
N GLU A 89 5.45 22.14 16.17
CA GLU A 89 6.33 23.30 16.37
C GLU A 89 6.74 23.45 17.83
N SER A 90 5.81 23.30 18.77
CA SER A 90 6.12 23.32 20.20
C SER A 90 7.04 22.16 20.61
N ILE A 91 6.72 20.93 20.21
CA ILE A 91 7.54 19.75 20.50
C ILE A 91 8.96 19.94 19.96
N LEU A 92 9.10 20.48 18.75
CA LEU A 92 10.41 20.70 18.13
C LEU A 92 11.19 21.84 18.81
N LEU A 93 10.50 22.89 19.26
CA LEU A 93 11.09 23.99 20.01
C LEU A 93 11.66 23.51 21.35
N HIS A 94 10.90 22.69 22.09
CA HIS A 94 11.29 22.22 23.40
C HIS A 94 12.28 21.03 23.36
N ALA A 95 12.16 20.12 22.39
CA ALA A 95 13.09 19.00 22.22
C ALA A 95 14.48 19.44 21.72
N GLY A 96 14.55 20.52 20.93
CA GLY A 96 15.78 21.04 20.35
C GLY A 96 16.10 20.49 18.94
N PRO A 97 17.20 20.96 18.33
CA PRO A 97 17.53 20.65 16.93
C PRO A 97 17.88 19.17 16.68
N GLU A 98 18.36 18.46 17.71
CA GLU A 98 18.75 17.04 17.64
C GLU A 98 17.59 16.13 17.20
N LEU A 99 16.35 16.51 17.53
CA LEU A 99 15.15 15.81 17.08
C LEU A 99 15.04 15.80 15.55
N ARG A 100 15.43 16.87 14.85
CA ARG A 100 15.38 16.90 13.37
C ARG A 100 16.28 15.84 12.75
N ASP A 101 17.47 15.66 13.33
CA ASP A 101 18.44 14.69 12.83
C ASP A 101 17.96 13.25 13.05
N GLU A 102 17.23 12.99 14.14
CA GLU A 102 16.60 11.68 14.36
C GLU A 102 15.39 11.47 13.45
N LEU A 103 14.56 12.49 13.22
CA LEU A 103 13.42 12.42 12.29
C LEU A 103 13.85 12.10 10.86
N LEU A 104 14.98 12.65 10.39
CA LEU A 104 15.54 12.33 9.07
C LEU A 104 15.93 10.85 8.92
N LYS A 105 16.34 10.19 10.02
CA LYS A 105 16.71 8.76 10.01
C LYS A 105 15.50 7.83 9.93
N LEU A 106 14.31 8.29 10.33
CA LEU A 106 13.10 7.47 10.35
C LEU A 106 12.50 7.19 8.97
N ASN A 107 12.97 7.86 7.90
CA ASN A 107 12.48 7.72 6.53
C ASN A 107 10.95 7.88 6.41
N GLY A 108 10.39 8.88 7.09
CA GLY A 108 8.95 9.20 7.07
C GLY A 108 8.10 8.27 7.95
N CYS A 109 6.78 8.46 7.93
CA CYS A 109 5.80 7.66 8.67
C CYS A 109 4.50 7.57 7.87
N ARG A 110 3.91 6.38 7.71
CA ARG A 110 2.67 6.26 6.92
C ARG A 110 1.46 6.73 7.72
N THR A 111 0.39 7.11 7.03
CA THR A 111 -0.90 7.44 7.66
C THR A 111 -1.39 6.26 8.50
N GLY A 112 -1.75 6.52 9.75
CA GLY A 112 -2.16 5.49 10.72
C GLY A 112 -1.01 4.76 11.40
N GLU A 113 0.24 4.90 10.95
CA GLU A 113 1.43 4.32 11.58
C GLU A 113 1.96 5.23 12.69
N ALA A 114 2.66 4.64 13.67
CA ALA A 114 3.34 5.36 14.73
C ALA A 114 4.82 4.94 14.80
N LYS A 115 5.71 5.91 15.03
CA LYS A 115 7.17 5.70 15.20
C LYS A 115 7.66 6.44 16.42
N MET A 116 8.66 5.91 17.10
CA MET A 116 9.19 6.47 18.35
C MET A 116 10.59 7.07 18.17
N THR A 117 10.84 8.18 18.84
CA THR A 117 12.14 8.85 18.97
C THR A 117 12.40 9.19 20.44
N LYS A 118 13.60 9.70 20.75
CA LYS A 118 13.91 10.21 22.09
C LYS A 118 13.27 11.59 22.30
N GLY A 119 13.00 11.92 23.56
CA GLY A 119 12.48 13.24 23.95
C GLY A 119 13.51 14.37 23.95
N PHE A 120 14.80 14.05 23.93
CA PHE A 120 15.91 15.01 23.98
C PHE A 120 15.79 15.96 25.19
N ASN A 121 15.57 17.25 24.93
CA ASN A 121 15.43 18.28 25.96
C ASN A 121 13.98 18.43 26.51
N LEU A 122 13.04 17.59 26.06
CA LEU A 122 11.71 17.51 26.66
C LEU A 122 11.76 16.89 28.06
N ALA A 123 10.77 17.23 28.88
CA ALA A 123 10.54 16.52 30.14
C ALA A 123 10.12 15.06 29.91
N ALA A 124 9.50 14.78 28.78
CA ALA A 124 9.12 13.44 28.36
C ALA A 124 10.32 12.63 27.87
N ARG A 125 10.35 11.32 28.19
CA ARG A 125 11.48 10.45 27.79
C ARG A 125 11.47 10.13 26.29
N PHE A 126 10.29 9.95 25.73
CA PHE A 126 10.10 9.56 24.33
C PHE A 126 9.05 10.43 23.64
N ILE A 127 9.14 10.50 22.32
CA ILE A 127 8.10 11.09 21.47
C ILE A 127 7.59 10.00 20.55
N ILE A 128 6.27 9.81 20.51
CA ILE A 128 5.62 8.91 19.56
C ILE A 128 5.01 9.77 18.44
N HIS A 129 5.59 9.69 17.25
CA HIS A 129 5.13 10.39 16.06
C HIS A 129 4.10 9.53 15.33
N THR A 130 2.88 10.05 15.19
CA THR A 130 1.82 9.43 14.41
C THR A 130 1.34 10.37 13.31
N VAL A 131 0.77 9.80 12.25
CA VAL A 131 0.27 10.58 11.10
C VAL A 131 -1.23 10.37 10.95
N GLY A 132 -2.01 11.38 11.36
CA GLY A 132 -3.46 11.38 11.19
C GLY A 132 -3.88 11.38 9.71
N PRO A 133 -5.10 10.95 9.36
CA PRO A 133 -5.60 10.98 7.99
C PRO A 133 -5.91 12.41 7.51
N LYS A 134 -5.85 12.64 6.20
CA LYS A 134 -6.44 13.83 5.58
C LYS A 134 -7.92 13.53 5.32
N TYR A 135 -8.82 14.21 6.02
CA TYR A 135 -10.24 13.93 5.91
C TYR A 135 -10.80 14.41 4.57
N LYS A 136 -11.55 13.52 3.92
CA LYS A 136 -12.36 13.81 2.73
C LYS A 136 -13.65 13.03 2.87
N ALA A 137 -14.80 13.66 2.66
CA ALA A 137 -16.11 13.01 2.82
C ALA A 137 -16.23 11.70 2.04
N LYS A 138 -15.69 11.65 0.79
CA LYS A 138 -15.66 10.44 -0.04
C LYS A 138 -14.84 9.26 0.53
N TYR A 139 -13.98 9.51 1.52
CA TYR A 139 -13.11 8.51 2.13
C TYR A 139 -13.31 8.45 3.65
N ARG A 140 -14.53 8.73 4.13
CA ARG A 140 -14.88 8.74 5.56
C ARG A 140 -14.40 7.47 6.28
N THR A 141 -14.80 6.29 5.79
CA THR A 141 -14.44 4.99 6.38
C THR A 141 -12.93 4.74 6.46
N ALA A 142 -12.18 5.15 5.42
CA ALA A 142 -10.73 5.01 5.42
C ALA A 142 -10.06 5.98 6.40
N ALA A 143 -10.62 7.19 6.56
CA ALA A 143 -10.16 8.15 7.54
C ALA A 143 -10.45 7.66 8.98
N GLU A 144 -11.63 7.11 9.25
CA GLU A 144 -11.98 6.55 10.56
C GLU A 144 -11.02 5.41 10.96
N SER A 145 -10.79 4.46 10.06
CA SER A 145 -9.85 3.34 10.28
C SER A 145 -8.40 3.82 10.46
N SER A 146 -7.98 4.86 9.73
CA SER A 146 -6.63 5.43 9.87
C SER A 146 -6.45 6.19 11.20
N LEU A 147 -7.47 6.94 11.64
CA LEU A 147 -7.43 7.65 12.91
C LEU A 147 -7.43 6.66 14.09
N TYR A 148 -8.28 5.62 14.02
CA TYR A 148 -8.23 4.48 14.93
C TYR A 148 -6.82 3.88 15.02
N SER A 149 -6.21 3.61 13.86
CA SER A 149 -4.86 3.03 13.78
C SER A 149 -3.81 3.92 14.46
N CYS A 150 -3.93 5.25 14.38
CA CYS A 150 -3.03 6.16 15.08
C CYS A 150 -3.05 5.93 16.59
N TYR A 151 -4.23 5.99 17.22
CA TYR A 151 -4.37 5.79 18.66
C TYR A 151 -3.96 4.38 19.08
N ARG A 152 -4.40 3.36 18.32
CA ARG A 152 -4.05 1.96 18.57
C ARG A 152 -2.54 1.73 18.53
N ASN A 153 -1.85 2.21 17.51
CA ASN A 153 -0.42 1.99 17.34
C ASN A 153 0.41 2.75 18.37
N VAL A 154 -0.03 3.95 18.77
CA VAL A 154 0.59 4.67 19.90
C VAL A 154 0.48 3.86 21.19
N MET A 155 -0.74 3.39 21.53
CA MET A 155 -0.95 2.59 22.74
C MET A 155 -0.19 1.26 22.69
N GLN A 156 -0.09 0.66 21.51
CA GLN A 156 0.70 -0.55 21.31
C GLN A 156 2.20 -0.31 21.58
N LEU A 157 2.78 0.77 21.04
CA LEU A 157 4.17 1.15 21.33
C LEU A 157 4.40 1.43 22.82
N ALA A 158 3.45 2.10 23.47
CA ALA A 158 3.50 2.36 24.90
C ALA A 158 3.54 1.06 25.72
N LYS A 159 2.72 0.07 25.34
CA LYS A 159 2.72 -1.26 25.96
C LYS A 159 4.02 -2.02 25.70
N GLU A 160 4.51 -2.03 24.46
CA GLU A 160 5.75 -2.74 24.08
C GLU A 160 6.99 -2.20 24.79
N GLN A 161 7.04 -0.89 25.05
CA GLN A 161 8.12 -0.23 25.77
C GLN A 161 7.88 -0.12 27.28
N ALA A 162 6.82 -0.76 27.80
CA ALA A 162 6.42 -0.74 29.21
C ALA A 162 6.34 0.69 29.79
N MET A 163 5.71 1.60 29.05
CA MET A 163 5.55 3.00 29.45
C MET A 163 4.44 3.14 30.49
N ALA A 164 4.75 3.81 31.60
CA ALA A 164 3.78 4.06 32.66
C ALA A 164 2.77 5.17 32.29
N SER A 165 3.20 6.17 31.52
CA SER A 165 2.36 7.34 31.19
C SER A 165 2.51 7.82 29.74
N VAL A 166 1.38 8.14 29.11
CA VAL A 166 1.32 8.63 27.72
C VAL A 166 0.42 9.86 27.62
N ALA A 167 0.90 10.93 26.99
CA ALA A 167 0.08 12.10 26.70
C ALA A 167 -0.24 12.21 25.20
N PHE A 168 -1.53 12.13 24.88
CA PHE A 168 -2.06 12.36 23.54
C PHE A 168 -2.27 13.84 23.28
N CYS A 169 -1.81 14.32 22.12
CA CYS A 169 -2.34 15.53 21.53
C CYS A 169 -3.59 15.21 20.71
N VAL A 170 -4.33 16.25 20.31
CA VAL A 170 -5.42 16.13 19.34
C VAL A 170 -4.83 15.77 17.96
N VAL A 171 -4.89 14.48 17.61
CA VAL A 171 -4.30 13.95 16.36
C VAL A 171 -4.96 14.54 15.11
N SER A 172 -6.27 14.80 15.18
CA SER A 172 -7.08 15.43 14.15
C SER A 172 -6.89 16.95 14.12
N THR A 173 -5.80 17.41 13.52
CA THR A 173 -5.54 18.85 13.41
C THR A 173 -6.55 19.53 12.46
N THR A 174 -6.86 20.81 12.72
CA THR A 174 -7.77 21.64 11.90
C THR A 174 -7.36 21.63 10.42
N LYS A 175 -6.05 21.63 10.14
CA LYS A 175 -5.47 21.56 8.79
C LYS A 175 -5.86 20.28 8.02
N ARG A 176 -6.10 19.18 8.73
CA ARG A 176 -6.49 17.88 8.13
C ARG A 176 -8.00 17.75 7.95
N GLY A 177 -8.80 18.68 8.50
CA GLY A 177 -10.22 18.84 8.21
C GLY A 177 -11.14 17.74 8.76
N TYR A 178 -10.68 16.97 9.75
CA TYR A 178 -11.52 15.96 10.40
C TYR A 178 -12.49 16.65 11.37
N ALA A 179 -13.77 16.26 11.36
CA ALA A 179 -14.74 16.77 12.32
C ALA A 179 -14.32 16.42 13.76
N LEU A 180 -14.27 17.42 14.64
CA LEU A 180 -13.73 17.28 16.00
C LEU A 180 -14.51 16.26 16.83
N GLU A 181 -15.85 16.30 16.80
CA GLU A 181 -16.71 15.39 17.56
C GLU A 181 -16.51 13.94 17.11
N ASP A 182 -16.58 13.67 15.80
CA ASP A 182 -16.30 12.34 15.21
C ASP A 182 -14.90 11.80 15.57
N ALA A 183 -13.88 12.66 15.51
CA ALA A 183 -12.51 12.28 15.85
C ALA A 183 -12.34 11.94 17.34
N THR A 184 -13.05 12.66 18.20
CA THR A 184 -13.00 12.49 19.66
C THR A 184 -13.67 11.19 20.08
N HIS A 185 -14.81 10.83 19.45
CA HIS A 185 -15.44 9.52 19.64
C HIS A 185 -14.48 8.36 19.35
N ILE A 186 -13.72 8.44 18.25
CA ILE A 186 -12.73 7.42 17.89
C ILE A 186 -11.58 7.39 18.90
N ALA A 187 -11.07 8.55 19.31
CA ALA A 187 -9.99 8.65 20.29
C ALA A 187 -10.38 7.99 21.62
N PHE A 188 -11.51 8.38 22.19
CA PHE A 188 -11.99 7.90 23.48
C PHE A 188 -12.33 6.43 23.45
N ARG A 189 -13.09 5.96 22.47
CA ARG A 189 -13.39 4.54 22.31
C ARG A 189 -12.14 3.69 22.21
N THR A 190 -11.17 4.10 21.39
CA THR A 190 -9.94 3.31 21.15
C THR A 190 -9.12 3.19 22.43
N VAL A 191 -8.90 4.31 23.14
CA VAL A 191 -8.17 4.30 24.41
C VAL A 191 -8.93 3.51 25.48
N ARG A 192 -10.26 3.66 25.53
CA ARG A 192 -11.12 2.96 26.49
C ARG A 192 -11.02 1.45 26.34
N ARG A 193 -11.26 0.92 25.13
CA ARG A 193 -11.13 -0.51 24.82
C ARG A 193 -9.71 -1.03 25.05
N PHE A 194 -8.70 -0.23 24.72
CA PHE A 194 -7.31 -0.61 24.98
C PHE A 194 -7.03 -0.75 26.48
N LEU A 195 -7.50 0.17 27.31
CA LEU A 195 -7.32 0.12 28.77
C LEU A 195 -8.12 -1.01 29.41
N GLU A 196 -9.28 -1.38 28.85
CA GLU A 196 -10.04 -2.56 29.29
C GLU A 196 -9.22 -3.85 29.13
N ASN A 197 -8.53 -4.02 28.01
CA ASN A 197 -7.76 -5.22 27.69
C ASN A 197 -6.32 -5.19 28.22
N HIS A 198 -5.70 -4.00 28.30
CA HIS A 198 -4.27 -3.83 28.53
C HIS A 198 -3.92 -2.79 29.58
N GLY A 199 -4.88 -2.26 30.34
CA GLY A 199 -4.66 -1.15 31.25
C GLY A 199 -3.73 -1.43 32.43
N LYS A 200 -3.37 -2.69 32.74
CA LYS A 200 -2.52 -3.03 33.89
C LYS A 200 -1.11 -2.43 33.81
N SER A 201 -0.57 -2.24 32.61
CA SER A 201 0.78 -1.70 32.41
C SER A 201 0.84 -0.18 32.35
N ILE A 202 -0.31 0.49 32.25
CA ILE A 202 -0.41 1.95 32.07
C ILE A 202 -1.00 2.55 33.33
N GLU A 203 -0.28 3.48 33.94
CA GLU A 203 -0.69 4.22 35.12
C GLU A 203 -1.50 5.45 34.76
N MET A 204 -1.17 6.14 33.66
CA MET A 204 -1.85 7.37 33.27
C MET A 204 -1.88 7.62 31.76
N VAL A 205 -3.02 8.08 31.27
CA VAL A 205 -3.24 8.58 29.91
C VAL A 205 -3.77 10.01 30.00
N VAL A 206 -3.03 10.94 29.43
CA VAL A 206 -3.39 12.36 29.41
C VAL A 206 -3.90 12.74 28.03
N PHE A 207 -5.08 13.33 27.94
CA PHE A 207 -5.57 14.01 26.73
C PHE A 207 -5.25 15.50 26.85
N ALA A 208 -4.21 15.93 26.13
CA ALA A 208 -3.81 17.33 26.03
C ALA A 208 -4.61 18.03 24.92
N VAL A 209 -5.39 19.03 25.32
CA VAL A 209 -6.30 19.80 24.46
C VAL A 209 -6.01 21.29 24.58
N THR A 210 -6.49 22.08 23.62
CA THR A 210 -6.54 23.55 23.74
C THR A 210 -7.95 24.00 24.14
N ASP A 211 -8.12 25.30 24.41
CA ASP A 211 -9.43 25.92 24.68
C ASP A 211 -10.48 25.62 23.60
N MET A 212 -10.04 25.36 22.35
CA MET A 212 -10.93 25.05 21.24
C MET A 212 -11.53 23.64 21.34
N GLU A 213 -10.77 22.66 21.84
CA GLU A 213 -11.21 21.27 21.90
C GLU A 213 -11.74 20.84 23.27
N GLU A 214 -11.33 21.53 24.33
CA GLU A 214 -11.74 21.20 25.71
C GLU A 214 -13.25 21.01 25.88
N PRO A 215 -14.14 21.90 25.37
CA PRO A 215 -15.58 21.74 25.55
C PRO A 215 -16.12 20.44 24.92
N THR A 216 -15.58 20.04 23.77
CA THR A 216 -16.00 18.82 23.07
C THR A 216 -15.50 17.58 23.83
N TYR A 217 -14.25 17.60 24.28
CA TYR A 217 -13.68 16.50 25.08
C TYR A 217 -14.44 16.32 26.39
N ARG A 218 -14.73 17.41 27.10
CA ARG A 218 -15.47 17.39 28.36
C ARG A 218 -16.91 16.88 28.19
N LYS A 219 -17.60 17.27 27.11
CA LYS A 219 -18.95 16.75 26.77
C LYS A 219 -18.95 15.25 26.50
N LEU A 220 -17.93 14.73 25.81
CA LEU A 220 -17.90 13.34 25.33
C LEU A 220 -17.25 12.35 26.31
N LEU A 221 -16.41 12.79 27.23
CA LEU A 221 -15.75 11.92 28.22
C LEU A 221 -16.73 11.07 29.04
N PRO A 222 -17.84 11.62 29.58
CA PRO A 222 -18.89 10.86 30.26
C PRO A 222 -19.39 9.64 29.50
N LEU A 223 -19.48 9.73 28.17
CA LEU A 223 -20.04 8.67 27.31
C LEU A 223 -19.15 7.42 27.26
N TYR A 224 -17.85 7.57 27.49
CA TYR A 224 -16.86 6.48 27.41
C TYR A 224 -16.23 6.16 28.78
N TYR A 225 -16.23 7.14 29.68
CA TYR A 225 -15.65 7.07 31.02
C TYR A 225 -16.66 7.64 32.03
N PRO A 226 -17.84 7.01 32.19
CA PRO A 226 -18.81 7.44 33.19
C PRO A 226 -18.16 7.34 34.57
N ARG A 227 -18.40 8.32 35.46
CA ARG A 227 -17.83 8.43 36.82
C ARG A 227 -18.73 7.82 37.89
N SER A 228 -20.00 7.58 37.58
CA SER A 228 -20.96 6.90 38.45
C SER A 228 -21.91 6.03 37.61
N GLU A 229 -22.62 5.09 38.26
CA GLU A 229 -23.66 4.30 37.60
C GLU A 229 -24.84 5.17 37.11
N GLU A 230 -25.08 6.31 37.75
CA GLU A 230 -26.09 7.28 37.34
C GLU A 230 -25.69 7.97 36.03
N GLU A 231 -24.41 8.39 35.92
CA GLU A 231 -23.86 8.97 34.69
C GLU A 231 -23.76 7.94 33.57
N GLU A 232 -23.48 6.68 33.89
CA GLU A 232 -23.59 5.56 32.93
C GLU A 232 -25.01 5.48 32.37
N ARG A 233 -26.04 5.49 33.24
CA ARG A 233 -27.44 5.42 32.79
C ARG A 233 -27.85 6.65 31.96
N ALA A 234 -27.40 7.85 32.34
CA ALA A 234 -27.69 9.08 31.63
C ALA A 234 -26.96 9.18 30.27
N SER A 235 -25.78 8.57 30.14
CA SER A 235 -24.98 8.60 28.92
C SER A 235 -25.43 7.58 27.88
N LEU A 236 -26.02 6.44 28.27
CA LEU A 236 -26.55 5.40 27.38
C LEU A 236 -27.29 5.92 26.12
N PRO A 237 -28.29 6.81 26.22
CA PRO A 237 -29.02 7.30 25.04
C PRO A 237 -28.19 8.23 24.14
N LEU A 238 -27.07 8.76 24.63
CA LEU A 238 -26.21 9.71 23.92
C LEU A 238 -25.02 9.02 23.21
N ILE A 239 -24.84 7.72 23.41
CA ILE A 239 -23.76 6.95 22.78
C ILE A 239 -24.05 6.81 21.27
N PRO A 240 -23.06 7.09 20.38
CA PRO A 240 -23.23 6.91 18.94
C PRO A 240 -23.55 5.47 18.55
N ALA A 241 -24.31 5.29 17.46
CA ALA A 241 -24.65 3.96 16.93
C ALA A 241 -23.42 3.12 16.55
N ASP A 242 -22.36 3.74 16.04
CA ASP A 242 -21.06 3.06 15.85
C ASP A 242 -20.25 3.14 17.14
N ILE A 243 -20.25 2.05 17.91
CA ILE A 243 -19.41 1.84 19.10
C ILE A 243 -18.15 1.01 18.83
N GLY A 244 -17.80 0.80 17.56
CA GLY A 244 -16.67 -0.04 17.15
C GLY A 244 -16.75 -1.50 17.61
N ASN A 245 -15.71 -2.28 17.30
CA ASN A 245 -15.56 -3.65 17.78
C ASN A 245 -14.96 -3.72 19.20
N SER A 246 -14.62 -4.92 19.69
CA SER A 246 -13.99 -5.13 21.00
C SER A 246 -12.66 -4.41 21.18
N GLU A 247 -11.99 -4.04 20.10
CA GLU A 247 -10.73 -3.28 20.09
C GLU A 247 -10.95 -1.79 19.80
N GLY A 248 -12.20 -1.35 19.62
CA GLY A 248 -12.59 0.02 19.31
C GLY A 248 -12.51 0.40 17.82
N GLU A 249 -12.19 -0.56 16.94
CA GLU A 249 -12.11 -0.32 15.50
C GLU A 249 -13.49 -0.04 14.91
N PRO A 250 -13.66 0.98 14.04
CA PRO A 250 -14.92 1.25 13.36
C PRO A 250 -15.40 0.02 12.59
N VAL A 251 -16.65 -0.39 12.84
CA VAL A 251 -17.25 -1.56 12.20
C VAL A 251 -17.91 -1.12 10.90
N VAL A 252 -17.45 -1.69 9.78
CA VAL A 252 -18.08 -1.47 8.46
C VAL A 252 -18.88 -2.72 8.12
N PRO A 253 -20.21 -2.71 8.20
CA PRO A 253 -21.04 -3.89 7.97
C PRO A 253 -20.79 -4.54 6.61
N GLU A 254 -20.52 -3.74 5.59
CA GLU A 254 -20.20 -4.16 4.21
C GLU A 254 -18.87 -4.95 4.11
N ARG A 255 -17.99 -4.86 5.13
CA ARG A 255 -16.72 -5.58 5.19
C ARG A 255 -16.75 -6.81 6.11
N GLN A 256 -17.86 -7.04 6.82
CA GLN A 256 -18.02 -8.24 7.63
C GLN A 256 -18.41 -9.42 6.75
N ILE A 257 -17.67 -10.53 6.87
CA ILE A 257 -18.03 -11.79 6.23
C ILE A 257 -19.29 -12.30 6.91
N ARG A 258 -20.45 -12.23 6.24
CA ARG A 258 -21.67 -12.90 6.69
C ARG A 258 -21.46 -14.41 6.55
N ILE A 259 -21.10 -15.06 7.64
CA ILE A 259 -21.15 -16.52 7.71
C ILE A 259 -22.60 -16.89 8.04
N SER A 260 -23.43 -17.09 7.02
CA SER A 260 -24.70 -17.78 7.21
C SER A 260 -24.43 -19.26 7.47
N GLU A 261 -25.11 -19.83 8.47
CA GLU A 261 -25.11 -21.28 8.66
C GLU A 261 -25.82 -21.92 7.47
N LYS A 262 -25.05 -22.61 6.62
CA LYS A 262 -25.48 -23.36 5.42
C LYS A 262 -26.26 -22.55 4.36
N PRO A 263 -25.76 -22.42 3.13
CA PRO A 263 -26.61 -22.03 2.01
C PRO A 263 -27.52 -23.21 1.66
N GLY A 264 -28.81 -23.17 2.05
CA GLY A 264 -29.75 -24.22 1.62
C GLY A 264 -31.01 -24.49 2.43
N SER A 265 -31.62 -23.51 3.10
CA SER A 265 -33.04 -23.65 3.49
C SER A 265 -33.81 -22.41 3.06
N LEU A 266 -34.53 -22.59 1.97
CA LEU A 266 -35.57 -21.68 1.46
C LEU A 266 -36.69 -21.56 2.49
N GLU A 267 -37.05 -20.34 2.85
CA GLU A 267 -38.45 -19.94 2.95
C GLU A 267 -38.58 -18.57 2.27
N ASP A 268 -39.55 -18.49 1.36
CA ASP A 268 -39.90 -17.39 0.46
C ASP A 268 -40.15 -16.06 1.21
N ASP A 269 -39.61 -14.95 0.70
CA ASP A 269 -40.37 -13.98 -0.10
C ASP A 269 -39.53 -12.72 -0.38
N CYS A 270 -39.84 -12.07 -1.51
CA CYS A 270 -39.46 -10.70 -1.94
C CYS A 270 -38.31 -10.54 -2.94
N GLU A 271 -38.73 -10.54 -4.21
CA GLU A 271 -38.34 -9.63 -5.31
C GLU A 271 -36.94 -9.78 -5.95
N GLU A 272 -36.94 -10.52 -7.06
CA GLU A 272 -35.87 -10.57 -8.07
C GLU A 272 -35.68 -9.19 -8.75
N GLU A 273 -34.56 -8.52 -8.46
CA GLU A 273 -33.90 -7.68 -9.47
C GLU A 273 -32.70 -8.43 -10.06
N THR A 274 -32.79 -8.64 -11.36
CA THR A 274 -31.89 -9.36 -12.24
C THR A 274 -30.47 -8.81 -12.27
N LEU A 275 -29.49 -9.54 -11.72
CA LEU A 275 -28.06 -9.38 -11.98
C LEU A 275 -27.36 -10.75 -12.05
N ASP A 276 -27.80 -11.60 -12.99
CA ASP A 276 -27.36 -13.00 -13.07
C ASP A 276 -26.26 -13.26 -14.12
N SER A 277 -25.38 -12.30 -14.39
CA SER A 277 -24.32 -12.46 -15.42
C SER A 277 -22.89 -12.59 -14.90
N ASP A 278 -22.60 -12.40 -13.60
CA ASP A 278 -21.21 -12.37 -13.10
C ASP A 278 -20.84 -13.43 -12.04
N LEU A 279 -21.76 -14.34 -11.69
CA LEU A 279 -21.51 -15.38 -10.67
C LEU A 279 -20.75 -16.62 -11.18
N GLY A 280 -20.49 -16.73 -12.49
CA GLY A 280 -19.85 -17.89 -13.10
C GLY A 280 -18.35 -18.08 -12.81
N GLN A 281 -17.67 -17.13 -12.16
CA GLN A 281 -16.21 -17.17 -11.93
C GLN A 281 -15.76 -17.33 -10.47
N VAL A 282 -16.68 -17.44 -9.51
CA VAL A 282 -16.32 -17.46 -8.08
C VAL A 282 -15.71 -18.80 -7.61
N GLY A 283 -15.78 -19.87 -8.43
CA GLY A 283 -15.23 -21.20 -8.08
C GLY A 283 -13.77 -21.47 -8.45
N ASN A 284 -13.13 -20.61 -9.26
CA ASN A 284 -11.83 -20.93 -9.87
C ASN A 284 -10.61 -20.32 -9.17
N HIS A 285 -10.80 -19.54 -8.10
CA HIS A 285 -9.70 -18.92 -7.37
C HIS A 285 -8.97 -19.94 -6.48
N ALA A 286 -7.64 -19.82 -6.36
CA ALA A 286 -6.81 -20.69 -5.53
C ALA A 286 -7.26 -20.76 -4.05
N PHE A 287 -7.96 -19.72 -3.58
CA PHE A 287 -8.62 -19.67 -2.27
C PHE A 287 -9.77 -20.69 -2.15
N ALA A 288 -10.62 -20.82 -3.18
CA ALA A 288 -11.72 -21.78 -3.22
C ALA A 288 -11.24 -23.23 -3.39
N ARG A 289 -10.01 -23.44 -3.90
CA ARG A 289 -9.42 -24.77 -4.13
C ARG A 289 -8.55 -25.27 -2.98
N MET A 290 -8.47 -24.55 -1.85
CA MET A 290 -7.64 -24.90 -0.69
C MET A 290 -6.18 -25.26 -1.04
N GLU A 291 -5.60 -24.59 -2.05
CA GLU A 291 -4.20 -24.84 -2.41
C GLU A 291 -3.23 -23.99 -1.57
N GLY A 292 -2.83 -24.54 -0.42
CA GLY A 292 -1.63 -24.15 0.32
C GLY A 292 -1.80 -22.99 1.30
N ASP A 293 -1.18 -23.15 2.47
CA ASP A 293 -1.14 -22.19 3.57
C ASP A 293 -0.32 -20.94 3.19
N VAL A 294 -1.03 -19.83 2.95
CA VAL A 294 -0.49 -18.54 2.50
C VAL A 294 0.41 -17.91 3.57
N ASP A 295 0.16 -18.21 4.84
CA ASP A 295 0.92 -17.66 5.96
C ASP A 295 2.28 -18.37 6.13
N LYS A 296 2.34 -19.68 5.89
CA LYS A 296 3.63 -20.39 5.75
C LYS A 296 4.47 -19.82 4.62
N GLN A 297 3.85 -19.49 3.48
CA GLN A 297 4.55 -18.85 2.36
C GLN A 297 5.04 -17.45 2.70
N ARG A 298 4.23 -16.61 3.37
CA ARG A 298 4.66 -15.28 3.86
C ARG A 298 5.81 -15.36 4.86
N LYS A 299 5.79 -16.35 5.75
CA LYS A 299 6.85 -16.54 6.75
C LYS A 299 8.19 -16.94 6.13
N LEU A 300 8.16 -17.77 5.07
CA LEU A 300 9.35 -18.14 4.29
C LEU A 300 9.89 -16.98 3.44
N ILE A 301 9.01 -16.13 2.88
CA ILE A 301 9.39 -14.91 2.16
C ILE A 301 10.13 -13.94 3.09
N LEU A 302 9.64 -13.75 4.32
CA LEU A 302 10.28 -12.88 5.32
C LEU A 302 11.65 -13.41 5.82
N GLN A 303 11.90 -14.71 5.70
CA GLN A 303 13.13 -15.36 6.16
C GLN A 303 14.20 -15.49 5.06
N GLY A 304 13.94 -15.01 3.84
CA GLY A 304 14.90 -15.08 2.72
C GLY A 304 15.23 -16.50 2.24
N GLN A 305 14.53 -17.51 2.74
CA GLN A 305 14.69 -18.92 2.40
C GLN A 305 13.59 -19.33 1.41
N LEU A 306 13.66 -18.82 0.19
CA LEU A 306 12.85 -19.37 -0.88
C LEU A 306 13.62 -20.50 -1.54
N SER A 307 13.06 -21.71 -1.53
CA SER A 307 13.48 -22.76 -2.45
C SER A 307 13.20 -22.28 -3.88
N ASP A 308 14.14 -22.48 -4.81
CA ASP A 308 14.03 -22.10 -6.23
C ASP A 308 12.70 -22.56 -6.87
N ALA A 309 12.15 -23.68 -6.42
CA ALA A 309 10.87 -24.21 -6.88
C ALA A 309 9.67 -23.30 -6.53
N THR A 310 9.72 -22.63 -5.38
CA THR A 310 8.67 -21.71 -4.91
C THR A 310 8.67 -20.40 -5.69
N ILE A 311 9.87 -19.88 -5.98
CA ILE A 311 10.06 -18.70 -6.84
C ILE A 311 9.49 -19.00 -8.23
N HIS A 312 9.85 -20.14 -8.81
CA HIS A 312 9.35 -20.55 -10.13
C HIS A 312 7.82 -20.67 -10.16
N LYS A 313 7.20 -21.26 -9.12
CA LYS A 313 5.74 -21.36 -9.00
C LYS A 313 5.05 -19.99 -8.90
N GLN A 314 5.65 -19.03 -8.21
CA GLN A 314 5.12 -17.67 -8.11
C GLN A 314 5.23 -16.90 -9.42
N HIS A 315 6.38 -16.98 -10.11
CA HIS A 315 6.56 -16.39 -11.43
C HIS A 315 5.56 -16.97 -12.45
N GLN A 316 5.32 -18.29 -12.42
CA GLN A 316 4.36 -18.94 -13.31
C GLN A 316 2.91 -18.48 -13.05
N ARG A 317 2.52 -18.28 -11.79
CA ARG A 317 1.21 -17.71 -11.43
C ARG A 317 1.06 -16.28 -11.95
N ASN A 318 2.10 -15.45 -11.77
CA ASN A 318 2.10 -14.08 -12.28
C ASN A 318 1.97 -14.05 -13.81
N TYR A 319 2.73 -14.90 -14.51
CA TYR A 319 2.66 -15.01 -15.98
C TYR A 319 1.26 -15.42 -16.46
N ASN A 320 0.64 -16.42 -15.84
CA ASN A 320 -0.72 -16.84 -16.20
C ASN A 320 -1.74 -15.70 -16.04
N ARG A 321 -1.58 -14.85 -15.02
CA ARG A 321 -2.43 -13.65 -14.86
C ARG A 321 -2.26 -12.67 -16.01
N TRP A 322 -1.03 -12.41 -16.44
CA TRP A 322 -0.75 -11.56 -17.60
C TRP A 322 -1.31 -12.16 -18.90
N LEU A 323 -1.21 -13.48 -19.08
CA LEU A 323 -1.76 -14.18 -20.24
C LEU A 323 -3.28 -14.12 -20.29
N CYS A 324 -3.97 -14.28 -19.15
CA CYS A 324 -5.42 -14.10 -19.07
C CYS A 324 -5.84 -12.68 -19.48
N ARG A 325 -5.14 -11.65 -18.99
CA ARG A 325 -5.38 -10.26 -19.40
C ARG A 325 -5.15 -10.04 -20.89
N ALA A 326 -4.06 -10.61 -21.42
CA ALA A 326 -3.71 -10.50 -22.84
C ALA A 326 -4.71 -11.21 -23.78
N ARG A 327 -5.56 -12.11 -23.26
CA ARG A 327 -6.63 -12.75 -24.02
C ARG A 327 -7.98 -12.02 -23.90
N ALA A 328 -8.14 -11.20 -22.87
CA ALA A 328 -9.37 -10.48 -22.59
C ALA A 328 -9.40 -9.08 -23.21
N GLU A 329 -8.24 -8.41 -23.31
CA GLU A 329 -8.14 -7.06 -23.87
C GLU A 329 -8.09 -7.08 -25.40
N ASP A 330 -8.66 -6.06 -26.04
CA ASP A 330 -8.50 -5.81 -27.48
C ASP A 330 -7.13 -5.20 -27.78
N LEU A 331 -6.36 -5.88 -28.64
CA LEU A 331 -4.98 -5.54 -28.99
C LEU A 331 -4.81 -5.20 -30.48
N SER A 332 -5.93 -4.98 -31.19
CA SER A 332 -5.95 -4.70 -32.64
C SER A 332 -5.13 -3.47 -33.02
N ASP A 333 -5.17 -2.42 -32.18
CA ASP A 333 -4.42 -1.18 -32.37
C ASP A 333 -2.91 -1.42 -32.42
N ILE A 334 -2.41 -2.34 -31.57
CA ILE A 334 -1.00 -2.69 -31.48
C ILE A 334 -0.62 -3.63 -32.64
N ALA A 335 -1.50 -4.56 -33.00
CA ALA A 335 -1.29 -5.45 -34.14
C ALA A 335 -1.14 -4.67 -35.46
N ALA A 336 -1.90 -3.58 -35.62
CA ALA A 336 -1.85 -2.71 -36.80
C ALA A 336 -0.47 -2.07 -37.05
N LEU A 337 0.33 -1.90 -36.01
CA LEU A 337 1.68 -1.34 -36.11
C LEU A 337 2.66 -2.27 -36.83
N LYS A 338 2.33 -3.57 -36.95
CA LYS A 338 3.24 -4.61 -37.48
C LYS A 338 4.62 -4.57 -36.83
N ALA A 339 4.66 -4.26 -35.54
CA ALA A 339 5.91 -4.19 -34.77
C ALA A 339 6.47 -5.58 -34.48
N LEU A 340 5.61 -6.58 -34.23
CA LEU A 340 5.98 -7.96 -33.97
C LEU A 340 5.09 -8.87 -34.82
N TYR A 341 5.72 -9.76 -35.59
CA TYR A 341 5.01 -10.75 -36.40
C TYR A 341 5.83 -12.03 -36.58
N GLN A 342 5.12 -13.12 -36.82
CA GLN A 342 5.72 -14.40 -37.19
C GLN A 342 6.04 -14.41 -38.68
N THR A 343 7.23 -14.88 -39.02
CA THR A 343 7.63 -15.20 -40.39
C THR A 343 8.06 -16.67 -40.43
N GLY A 344 8.48 -17.19 -41.59
CA GLY A 344 8.61 -18.63 -41.88
C GLY A 344 9.52 -19.44 -40.94
N VAL A 345 10.47 -20.16 -41.51
CA VAL A 345 11.41 -20.99 -40.74
C VAL A 345 12.86 -20.69 -41.08
N ASP A 346 13.74 -20.86 -40.10
CA ASP A 346 15.17 -20.80 -40.36
C ASP A 346 15.69 -22.10 -41.02
N MET A 347 16.98 -22.13 -41.35
CA MET A 347 17.63 -23.30 -41.96
C MET A 347 17.57 -24.58 -41.11
N CYS A 348 17.24 -24.46 -39.81
CA CYS A 348 17.08 -25.57 -38.87
C CYS A 348 15.59 -25.94 -38.66
N GLY A 349 14.66 -25.32 -39.39
CA GLY A 349 13.22 -25.55 -39.27
C GLY A 349 12.57 -24.89 -38.05
N ARG A 350 13.24 -23.94 -37.39
CA ARG A 350 12.72 -23.22 -36.21
C ARG A 350 11.92 -22.01 -36.66
N THR A 351 10.82 -21.73 -35.97
CA THR A 351 9.97 -20.56 -36.26
C THR A 351 10.75 -19.26 -36.08
N VAL A 352 10.62 -18.34 -37.03
CA VAL A 352 11.29 -17.05 -36.99
C VAL A 352 10.29 -15.97 -36.58
N MET A 353 10.65 -15.19 -35.55
CA MET A 353 9.90 -14.03 -35.12
C MET A 353 10.62 -12.76 -35.50
N VAL A 354 9.89 -11.78 -36.05
CA VAL A 354 10.45 -10.49 -36.46
C VAL A 354 9.92 -9.39 -35.55
N LEU A 355 10.84 -8.60 -35.00
CA LEU A 355 10.56 -7.39 -34.24
C LEU A 355 11.15 -6.17 -34.96
N VAL A 356 10.29 -5.21 -35.32
CA VAL A 356 10.66 -4.02 -36.07
C VAL A 356 10.71 -2.82 -35.13
N GLY A 357 11.91 -2.38 -34.75
CA GLY A 357 12.08 -1.30 -33.78
C GLY A 357 11.50 0.05 -34.24
N ARG A 358 11.50 0.33 -35.54
CA ARG A 358 10.94 1.58 -36.10
C ARG A 358 9.43 1.72 -35.84
N ASN A 359 8.72 0.59 -35.82
CA ASN A 359 7.27 0.56 -35.74
C ASN A 359 6.74 0.61 -34.31
N ILE A 360 7.59 0.90 -33.33
CA ILE A 360 7.23 1.06 -31.92
C ILE A 360 7.35 2.54 -31.54
N PRO A 361 6.34 3.39 -31.83
CA PRO A 361 6.29 4.76 -31.34
C PRO A 361 5.96 4.78 -29.83
N VAL A 362 7.00 4.81 -29.00
CA VAL A 362 6.88 4.72 -27.52
C VAL A 362 6.10 5.90 -26.93
N THR A 363 6.06 7.05 -27.61
CA THR A 363 5.31 8.24 -27.16
C THR A 363 3.80 8.17 -27.40
N LEU A 364 3.32 7.29 -28.27
CA LEU A 364 1.92 7.22 -28.70
C LEU A 364 1.22 5.93 -28.26
N ILE A 365 1.96 4.95 -27.78
CA ILE A 365 1.46 3.62 -27.47
C ILE A 365 1.37 3.43 -25.96
N ASP A 366 0.28 2.79 -25.54
CA ASP A 366 0.20 2.22 -24.20
C ASP A 366 1.17 1.04 -24.08
N MET A 367 2.21 1.25 -23.27
CA MET A 367 3.26 0.27 -23.03
C MET A 367 2.74 -0.99 -22.35
N GLU A 368 1.66 -0.92 -21.57
CA GLU A 368 1.05 -2.10 -20.97
C GLU A 368 0.35 -2.97 -22.03
N LYS A 369 -0.38 -2.36 -22.95
CA LYS A 369 -0.97 -3.08 -24.10
C LYS A 369 0.08 -3.69 -25.02
N ALA A 370 1.19 -2.98 -25.26
CA ALA A 370 2.30 -3.51 -26.04
C ALA A 370 2.91 -4.77 -25.41
N LEU A 371 3.05 -4.78 -24.08
CA LEU A 371 3.50 -5.94 -23.31
C LEU A 371 2.51 -7.11 -23.38
N LEU A 372 1.21 -6.84 -23.27
CA LEU A 372 0.15 -7.85 -23.41
C LEU A 372 0.15 -8.47 -24.81
N TYR A 373 0.28 -7.65 -25.85
CA TYR A 373 0.39 -8.13 -27.24
C TYR A 373 1.62 -9.01 -27.44
N PHE A 374 2.78 -8.62 -26.90
CA PHE A 374 3.98 -9.45 -26.95
C PHE A 374 3.74 -10.82 -26.30
N ILE A 375 3.12 -10.86 -25.12
CA ILE A 375 2.83 -12.12 -24.40
C ILE A 375 1.84 -12.98 -25.20
N HIS A 376 0.79 -12.37 -25.74
CA HIS A 376 -0.23 -13.04 -26.55
C HIS A 376 0.38 -13.76 -27.77
N VAL A 377 1.21 -13.05 -28.53
CA VAL A 377 1.85 -13.59 -29.74
C VAL A 377 2.93 -14.62 -29.38
N MET A 378 3.70 -14.40 -28.33
CA MET A 378 4.85 -15.26 -28.06
C MET A 378 4.51 -16.53 -27.26
N ASP A 379 3.40 -16.59 -26.52
CA ASP A 379 3.09 -17.74 -25.64
C ASP A 379 3.01 -19.08 -26.39
N HIS A 380 2.41 -19.09 -27.58
CA HIS A 380 2.28 -20.29 -28.40
C HIS A 380 3.58 -20.67 -29.13
N ILE A 381 4.41 -19.69 -29.46
CA ILE A 381 5.65 -19.86 -30.23
C ILE A 381 6.78 -20.37 -29.33
N THR A 382 6.86 -19.82 -28.13
CA THR A 382 7.90 -20.16 -27.13
C THR A 382 7.79 -21.58 -26.59
N VAL A 383 6.74 -22.32 -26.93
CA VAL A 383 6.61 -23.76 -26.63
C VAL A 383 7.65 -24.59 -27.40
N LYS A 384 8.03 -24.16 -28.60
CA LYS A 384 9.03 -24.81 -29.46
C LYS A 384 10.29 -23.95 -29.58
N GLU A 385 11.35 -24.54 -30.13
CA GLU A 385 12.57 -23.79 -30.45
C GLU A 385 12.30 -22.74 -31.52
N TYR A 386 12.77 -21.52 -31.29
CA TYR A 386 12.53 -20.39 -32.19
C TYR A 386 13.76 -19.48 -32.30
N ALA A 387 13.78 -18.69 -33.37
CA ALA A 387 14.75 -17.63 -33.60
C ALA A 387 14.02 -16.27 -33.63
N MET A 388 14.69 -15.23 -33.15
CA MET A 388 14.16 -13.86 -33.16
C MET A 388 15.07 -12.97 -34.01
N VAL A 389 14.48 -12.12 -34.85
CA VAL A 389 15.17 -11.14 -35.69
C VAL A 389 14.68 -9.76 -35.29
N TYR A 390 15.59 -8.90 -34.82
CA TYR A 390 15.29 -7.52 -34.48
C TYR A 390 15.90 -6.57 -35.51
N PHE A 391 15.05 -5.79 -36.17
CA PHE A 391 15.47 -4.73 -37.09
C PHE A 391 15.59 -3.40 -36.35
N HIS A 392 16.82 -2.95 -36.12
CA HIS A 392 17.13 -1.64 -35.53
C HIS A 392 17.29 -0.53 -36.59
N THR A 393 16.74 -0.75 -37.77
CA THR A 393 16.94 0.15 -38.91
C THR A 393 16.12 1.43 -38.73
N LEU A 394 16.78 2.59 -38.78
CA LEU A 394 16.14 3.91 -38.66
C LEU A 394 15.36 4.13 -37.34
N THR A 395 15.77 3.49 -36.24
CA THR A 395 15.21 3.78 -34.91
C THR A 395 15.78 5.10 -34.36
N GLY A 396 14.90 6.05 -34.01
CA GLY A 396 15.26 7.33 -33.39
C GLY A 396 14.95 7.38 -31.89
N GLU A 397 15.06 8.57 -31.29
CA GLU A 397 14.90 8.77 -29.84
C GLU A 397 13.50 8.40 -29.33
N HIS A 398 12.46 8.58 -30.15
CA HIS A 398 11.07 8.27 -29.80
C HIS A 398 10.71 6.77 -29.85
N ASN A 399 11.65 5.90 -30.24
CA ASN A 399 11.45 4.46 -30.35
C ASN A 399 12.24 3.68 -29.29
N HIS A 400 12.88 4.38 -28.34
CA HIS A 400 13.61 3.75 -27.25
C HIS A 400 12.65 3.31 -26.15
N LEU A 401 12.66 2.02 -25.87
CA LEU A 401 11.92 1.44 -24.75
C LEU A 401 12.57 1.88 -23.42
N ASP A 402 11.76 2.37 -22.49
CA ASP A 402 12.23 2.77 -21.17
C ASP A 402 12.84 1.61 -20.38
N SER A 403 13.84 1.91 -19.54
CA SER A 403 14.51 0.93 -18.68
C SER A 403 13.53 0.19 -17.76
N GLU A 404 12.46 0.87 -17.32
CA GLU A 404 11.41 0.26 -16.50
C GLU A 404 10.58 -0.76 -17.29
N PHE A 405 10.26 -0.45 -18.54
CA PHE A 405 9.56 -1.38 -19.43
C PHE A 405 10.40 -2.64 -19.70
N LEU A 406 11.69 -2.47 -20.00
CA LEU A 406 12.60 -3.59 -20.23
C LEU A 406 12.74 -4.48 -18.98
N LYS A 407 12.73 -3.88 -17.78
CA LYS A 407 12.74 -4.61 -16.52
C LYS A 407 11.43 -5.40 -16.31
N LYS A 408 10.27 -4.78 -16.56
CA LYS A 408 8.96 -5.47 -16.48
C LYS A 408 8.86 -6.60 -17.49
N LEU A 409 9.27 -6.38 -18.74
CA LEU A 409 9.35 -7.41 -19.76
C LEU A 409 10.24 -8.56 -19.26
N TYR A 410 11.40 -8.28 -18.67
CA TYR A 410 12.27 -9.32 -18.12
C TYR A 410 11.63 -10.12 -16.97
N GLU A 411 10.96 -9.45 -16.03
CA GLU A 411 10.32 -10.10 -14.87
C GLU A 411 9.16 -11.01 -15.30
N ILE A 412 8.51 -10.68 -16.43
CA ILE A 412 7.37 -11.42 -16.98
C ILE A 412 7.83 -12.49 -17.98
N VAL A 413 8.89 -12.23 -18.75
CA VAL A 413 9.48 -13.15 -19.72
C VAL A 413 10.24 -14.24 -18.94
N ASP A 414 9.47 -15.27 -18.60
CA ASP A 414 9.88 -16.45 -17.86
C ASP A 414 11.08 -17.19 -18.50
N ALA A 415 11.70 -18.09 -17.73
CA ALA A 415 12.67 -19.05 -18.22
C ALA A 415 12.18 -19.81 -19.47
N LYS A 416 10.87 -20.03 -19.64
CA LYS A 416 10.27 -20.65 -20.84
C LYS A 416 10.72 -19.99 -22.14
N PHE A 417 10.68 -18.66 -22.21
CA PHE A 417 11.07 -17.90 -23.41
C PHE A 417 12.58 -18.03 -23.67
N LYS A 418 13.38 -17.94 -22.61
CA LYS A 418 14.85 -18.03 -22.70
C LYS A 418 15.33 -19.44 -23.05
N LYS A 419 14.64 -20.47 -22.57
CA LYS A 419 15.02 -21.88 -22.74
C LYS A 419 15.00 -22.29 -24.21
N ASN A 420 13.94 -21.90 -24.92
CA ASN A 420 13.70 -22.31 -26.30
C ASN A 420 14.17 -21.30 -27.35
N LEU A 421 14.55 -20.08 -26.95
CA LEU A 421 15.24 -19.14 -27.84
C LEU A 421 16.61 -19.71 -28.21
N ARG A 422 16.86 -19.93 -29.51
CA ARG A 422 18.15 -20.46 -30.00
C ARG A 422 19.06 -19.37 -30.55
N ALA A 423 18.50 -18.40 -31.27
CA ALA A 423 19.26 -17.31 -31.86
C ALA A 423 18.45 -16.01 -31.80
N PHE A 424 19.15 -14.90 -31.52
CA PHE A 424 18.61 -13.55 -31.57
C PHE A 424 19.47 -12.72 -32.52
N TYR A 425 19.00 -12.48 -33.73
CA TYR A 425 19.70 -11.72 -34.76
C TYR A 425 19.35 -10.23 -34.63
N PHE A 426 20.36 -9.41 -34.35
CA PHE A 426 20.21 -7.96 -34.23
C PHE A 426 20.74 -7.31 -35.52
N VAL A 427 19.83 -6.85 -36.37
CA VAL A 427 20.12 -6.35 -37.72
C VAL A 427 20.30 -4.82 -37.70
N HIS A 428 21.35 -4.34 -38.36
CA HIS A 428 21.78 -2.94 -38.43
C HIS A 428 22.02 -2.29 -37.05
N PRO A 429 22.88 -2.88 -36.20
CA PRO A 429 23.20 -2.30 -34.90
C PRO A 429 23.99 -0.98 -35.01
N SER A 430 23.45 0.10 -34.46
CA SER A 430 24.17 1.36 -34.24
C SER A 430 25.19 1.22 -33.09
N PHE A 431 26.24 2.07 -33.05
CA PHE A 431 27.23 2.05 -31.96
C PHE A 431 26.59 2.16 -30.57
N ARG A 432 25.59 3.06 -30.41
CA ARG A 432 24.80 3.19 -29.17
C ARG A 432 24.00 1.92 -28.86
N SER A 433 23.41 1.27 -29.86
CA SER A 433 22.67 0.02 -29.66
C SER A 433 23.57 -1.17 -29.32
N LYS A 434 24.80 -1.24 -29.85
CA LYS A 434 25.78 -2.27 -29.47
C LYS A 434 26.16 -2.13 -27.99
N VAL A 435 26.41 -0.90 -27.55
CA VAL A 435 26.71 -0.59 -26.14
C VAL A 435 25.52 -0.90 -25.24
N SER A 436 24.31 -0.45 -25.59
CA SER A 436 23.08 -0.73 -24.82
C SER A 436 22.76 -2.23 -24.75
N THR A 437 22.85 -2.94 -25.88
CA THR A 437 22.65 -4.39 -25.93
C THR A 437 23.72 -5.13 -25.12
N TRP A 438 24.97 -4.67 -25.16
CA TRP A 438 26.04 -5.23 -24.34
C TRP A 438 25.79 -5.01 -22.84
N PHE A 439 25.40 -3.81 -22.40
CA PHE A 439 25.04 -3.55 -21.01
C PHE A 439 23.84 -4.39 -20.56
N PHE A 440 22.77 -4.44 -21.37
CA PHE A 440 21.56 -5.20 -21.07
C PHE A 440 21.81 -6.71 -21.00
N THR A 441 22.56 -7.27 -21.97
CA THR A 441 22.87 -8.70 -22.00
C THR A 441 23.96 -9.11 -21.01
N ARG A 442 24.86 -8.20 -20.60
CA ARG A 442 25.98 -8.50 -19.68
C ARG A 442 25.59 -8.38 -18.22
N PHE A 443 24.75 -7.41 -17.86
CA PHE A 443 24.42 -7.11 -16.46
C PHE A 443 22.98 -7.46 -16.07
N SER A 444 22.06 -7.56 -17.05
CA SER A 444 20.64 -7.83 -16.78
C SER A 444 20.23 -9.29 -17.06
N VAL A 445 20.90 -9.99 -17.98
CA VAL A 445 20.47 -11.32 -18.42
C VAL A 445 21.61 -12.35 -18.57
N SER A 446 21.77 -13.22 -17.58
CA SER A 446 22.65 -14.40 -17.68
C SER A 446 22.19 -15.32 -18.83
N GLY A 447 23.10 -15.68 -19.75
CA GLY A 447 22.88 -16.67 -20.81
C GLY A 447 22.26 -16.17 -22.13
N MET A 448 21.79 -14.91 -22.24
CA MET A 448 21.34 -14.36 -23.52
C MET A 448 22.49 -13.85 -24.39
N LYS A 449 23.58 -13.39 -23.79
CA LYS A 449 24.73 -12.81 -24.52
C LYS A 449 25.29 -13.74 -25.59
N GLU A 450 25.33 -15.04 -25.32
CA GLU A 450 25.87 -16.06 -26.24
C GLU A 450 24.94 -16.35 -27.44
N LYS A 451 23.65 -16.00 -27.32
CA LYS A 451 22.63 -16.22 -28.35
C LYS A 451 22.39 -15.00 -29.24
N VAL A 452 22.97 -13.84 -28.90
CA VAL A 452 22.80 -12.60 -29.64
C VAL A 452 23.85 -12.51 -30.75
N HIS A 453 23.38 -12.47 -31.98
CA HIS A 453 24.21 -12.34 -33.18
C HIS A 453 23.98 -10.97 -33.79
N HIS A 454 25.03 -10.15 -33.84
CA HIS A 454 24.98 -8.85 -34.51
C HIS A 454 25.19 -9.03 -36.01
N VAL A 455 24.24 -8.54 -36.80
CA VAL A 455 24.20 -8.68 -38.25
C VAL A 455 24.27 -7.29 -38.87
N GLU A 456 25.34 -7.01 -39.62
CA GLU A 456 25.58 -5.69 -40.20
C GLU A 456 25.00 -5.55 -41.60
N THR A 457 24.78 -6.68 -42.30
CA THR A 457 24.23 -6.72 -43.66
C THR A 457 23.13 -7.78 -43.78
N LEU A 458 22.14 -7.57 -44.65
CA LEU A 458 21.11 -8.59 -44.87
C LEU A 458 21.66 -9.89 -45.48
N GLN A 459 22.76 -9.82 -46.21
CA GLN A 459 23.44 -11.02 -46.74
C GLN A 459 23.89 -11.97 -45.63
N GLN A 460 24.38 -11.44 -44.51
CA GLN A 460 24.75 -12.25 -43.35
C GLN A 460 23.52 -12.91 -42.73
N LEU A 461 22.36 -12.23 -42.72
CA LEU A 461 21.10 -12.82 -42.26
C LEU A 461 20.67 -13.97 -43.17
N PHE A 462 20.85 -13.79 -44.49
CA PHE A 462 20.46 -14.78 -45.49
C PHE A 462 21.28 -16.08 -45.45
N THR A 463 22.44 -16.09 -44.80
CA THR A 463 23.18 -17.33 -44.53
C THR A 463 22.48 -18.22 -43.49
N CYS A 464 21.64 -17.61 -42.65
CA CYS A 464 20.96 -18.28 -41.54
C CYS A 464 19.47 -18.53 -41.82
N ILE A 465 18.83 -17.65 -42.60
CA ILE A 465 17.40 -17.69 -42.91
C ILE A 465 17.23 -17.39 -44.40
N LEU A 466 16.56 -18.27 -45.14
CA LEU A 466 16.34 -18.05 -46.57
C LEU A 466 15.54 -16.75 -46.82
N PRO A 467 15.85 -15.97 -47.87
CA PRO A 467 15.12 -14.73 -48.18
C PRO A 467 13.60 -14.92 -48.32
N GLU A 468 13.17 -16.08 -48.82
CA GLU A 468 11.76 -16.45 -49.00
C GLU A 468 11.02 -16.72 -47.69
N GLN A 469 11.77 -17.01 -46.62
CA GLN A 469 11.25 -17.38 -45.31
C GLN A 469 11.18 -16.18 -44.35
N ILE A 470 11.60 -14.99 -44.77
CA ILE A 470 11.59 -13.77 -43.95
C ILE A 470 10.92 -12.61 -44.68
N ASP A 471 9.83 -12.10 -44.10
CA ASP A 471 9.18 -10.88 -44.57
C ASP A 471 9.95 -9.66 -44.02
N ILE A 472 10.77 -9.04 -44.87
CA ILE A 472 11.60 -7.89 -44.52
C ILE A 472 10.87 -6.61 -44.92
N PRO A 473 10.69 -5.65 -43.99
CA PRO A 473 10.04 -4.38 -44.33
C PRO A 473 10.78 -3.63 -45.46
N PRO A 474 10.08 -3.00 -46.42
CA PRO A 474 10.71 -2.36 -47.59
C PRO A 474 11.78 -1.32 -47.23
N PHE A 475 11.54 -0.54 -46.18
CA PHE A 475 12.49 0.48 -45.72
C PHE A 475 13.82 -0.12 -45.20
N VAL A 476 13.82 -1.37 -44.75
CA VAL A 476 15.05 -2.07 -44.32
C VAL A 476 15.86 -2.47 -45.55
N LEU A 477 15.20 -2.98 -46.60
CA LEU A 477 15.84 -3.30 -47.89
C LEU A 477 16.45 -2.06 -48.53
N GLU A 478 15.71 -0.94 -48.55
CA GLU A 478 16.20 0.35 -49.07
C GLU A 478 17.41 0.87 -48.29
N TYR A 479 17.38 0.75 -46.95
CA TYR A 479 18.49 1.16 -46.10
C TYR A 479 19.74 0.30 -46.34
N ASP A 480 19.59 -1.04 -46.38
CA ASP A 480 20.70 -1.95 -46.64
C ASP A 480 21.28 -1.71 -48.04
N ALA A 481 20.43 -1.52 -49.06
CA ALA A 481 20.88 -1.19 -50.42
C ALA A 481 21.67 0.13 -50.48
N ARG A 482 21.30 1.13 -49.67
CA ARG A 482 21.99 2.42 -49.60
C ARG A 482 23.33 2.35 -48.88
N VAL A 483 23.42 1.55 -47.81
CA VAL A 483 24.62 1.49 -46.95
C VAL A 483 25.62 0.43 -47.43
N ASN A 484 25.12 -0.72 -47.88
CA ASN A 484 25.92 -1.92 -48.20
C ASN A 484 25.89 -2.29 -49.69
N GLY A 485 25.09 -1.61 -50.51
CA GLY A 485 24.91 -1.89 -51.94
C GLY A 485 23.75 -2.85 -52.23
N ALA A 486 23.20 -2.79 -53.46
CA ALA A 486 22.03 -3.60 -53.83
C ALA A 486 22.32 -5.11 -53.83
N TYR A 487 21.42 -5.89 -53.25
CA TYR A 487 21.44 -7.34 -53.29
C TYR A 487 21.35 -7.84 -54.74
N ARG A 488 22.40 -8.51 -55.23
CA ARG A 488 22.34 -9.30 -56.47
C ARG A 488 22.14 -10.76 -56.10
N PRO A 489 20.99 -11.39 -56.37
CA PRO A 489 20.86 -12.83 -56.21
C PRO A 489 21.87 -13.49 -57.15
N THR A 490 22.75 -14.33 -56.60
CA THR A 490 23.64 -15.16 -57.41
C THR A 490 22.77 -16.22 -58.10
N HIS A 491 22.28 -15.92 -59.31
CA HIS A 491 21.81 -16.97 -60.21
C HIS A 491 23.00 -17.89 -60.50
N SER A 492 22.98 -19.09 -59.93
CA SER A 492 23.79 -20.20 -60.39
C SER A 492 23.43 -20.50 -61.85
N SER A 493 24.29 -20.05 -62.75
CA SER A 493 24.34 -20.54 -64.12
C SER A 493 24.92 -21.96 -64.07
N GLY A 494 24.04 -22.95 -64.16
CA GLY A 494 24.40 -24.34 -64.40
C GLY A 494 23.75 -24.77 -65.71
N LEU A 495 24.55 -24.77 -66.78
CA LEU A 495 24.34 -25.53 -68.01
C LEU A 495 24.32 -27.03 -67.71
#